data_AF-A0A958WBX4-F1
#
_entry.id   AF-A0A958WBX4-F1
#
_cell.length_a   1.000
_cell.length_b   1.000
_cell.length_c   1.000
_cell.angle_alpha   90.00
_cell.angle_beta   90.00
_cell.angle_gamma   90.00
#
_symmetry.space_group_name_H-M   'P 1'
#
loop_
_entity.id
_entity.type
_entity.pdbx_description
1 polymer ?
#
loop_
_entity_poly.entity_id
_entity_poly.type
_entity_poly.pdbx_seq_one_letter_code
_entity_poly.pdbx_strand_id
1 'polypeptide(L)' 'MRTRIFTLIAIVTILLPSLALAHPGHGTSDGYNLMHYLTSPMHLISVLLVVGASALAIRYAKSSRKQEN' A
#
# COMPACT_ATOMS: atom_id res chain seq x y z
N MET A 1 -2.20 22.01 7.75
CA MET A 1 -1.46 20.93 8.46
C MET A 1 -1.84 19.53 7.97
N ARG A 2 -3.11 19.24 7.66
CA ARG A 2 -3.57 17.92 7.17
C ARG A 2 -2.84 17.40 5.92
N THR A 3 -2.60 18.25 4.92
CA THR A 3 -1.91 17.86 3.67
C THR A 3 -0.48 17.39 3.90
N ARG A 4 0.25 17.99 4.85
CA ARG A 4 1.64 17.62 5.17
C ARG A 4 1.73 16.21 5.77
N ILE A 5 0.77 15.81 6.60
CA ILE A 5 0.71 14.45 7.16
C ILE A 5 0.47 13.42 6.06
N PHE A 6 -0.46 13.68 5.13
CA PHE A 6 -0.69 12.78 3.99
C PHE A 6 0.54 12.67 3.07
N THR A 7 1.25 13.78 2.85
CA THR A 7 2.51 13.76 2.10
C THR A 7 3.59 12.93 2.80
N LEU A 8 3.74 13.06 4.12
CA LEU A 8 4.68 12.25 4.89
C LEU A 8 4.33 10.76 4.85
N ILE A 9 3.04 10.41 4.99
CA ILE A 9 2.56 9.02 4.87
C ILE A 9 2.86 8.47 3.47
N ALA A 10 2.63 9.25 2.41
CA ALA A 10 2.93 8.86 1.03
C ALA A 10 4.43 8.62 0.81
N ILE A 11 5.28 9.49 1.35
CA ILE A 11 6.74 9.34 1.24
C ILE A 11 7.21 8.08 1.97
N VAL A 12 6.75 7.87 3.21
CA VAL A 12 7.10 6.68 4.01
C VAL A 12 6.64 5.39 3.33
N THR A 13 5.43 5.36 2.76
CA THR A 13 4.91 4.16 2.07
C THR A 13 5.67 3.85 0.79
N ILE A 14 6.14 4.85 0.04
CA ILE A 14 6.99 4.66 -1.15
C ILE A 14 8.38 4.13 -0.77
N LEU A 15 8.94 4.59 0.35
CA LEU A 15 10.29 4.21 0.80
C LEU A 15 10.32 2.89 1.56
N LEU A 16 9.20 2.43 2.13
CA LEU A 16 9.13 1.21 2.93
C LEU A 16 9.69 -0.06 2.26
N PRO A 17 9.48 -0.30 0.95
CA PRO A 17 10.03 -1.47 0.26
C PRO A 17 11.57 -1.50 0.24
N SER A 18 12.24 -0.35 0.32
CA SER A 18 13.71 -0.29 0.31
C SER A 18 14.36 -0.99 1.52
N LEU A 19 13.64 -1.06 2.64
CA LEU A 19 14.07 -1.79 3.84
C LEU A 19 14.03 -3.32 3.64
N ALA A 20 13.16 -3.81 2.76
CA ALA A 20 13.03 -5.24 2.47
C ALA A 20 14.11 -5.76 1.50
N LEU A 21 14.85 -4.87 0.81
CA LEU A 21 15.93 -5.23 -0.11
C LEU A 21 17.26 -5.59 0.59
N ALA A 22 17.38 -5.40 1.90
CA ALA A 22 18.64 -5.63 2.64
C ALA A 22 18.87 -7.11 3.05
N HIS A 23 17.89 -8.00 2.87
CA HIS A 23 18.08 -9.43 3.12
C HIS A 23 18.57 -10.14 1.85
N PRO A 24 19.69 -10.89 1.89
CA PRO A 24 20.04 -11.78 0.78
C PRO A 24 18.89 -12.77 0.59
N GLY A 25 18.16 -12.59 -0.52
CA GLY A 25 16.93 -13.32 -0.79
C GLY A 25 17.19 -14.82 -0.78
N HIS A 26 16.29 -15.57 -0.13
CA HIS A 26 16.18 -17.00 -0.35
C HIS A 26 16.03 -17.21 -1.87
N GLY A 27 17.13 -17.64 -2.50
CA GLY A 27 17.16 -18.04 -3.89
C GLY A 27 16.11 -19.12 -4.14
N THR A 28 15.54 -19.09 -5.34
CA THR A 28 14.43 -19.92 -5.85
C THR A 28 13.02 -19.51 -5.39
N SER A 29 12.62 -18.26 -5.63
CA SER A 29 11.21 -17.98 -5.84
C SER A 29 10.85 -18.34 -7.28
N ASP A 30 10.04 -19.38 -7.46
CA ASP A 30 9.42 -19.73 -8.73
C ASP A 30 8.70 -18.50 -9.33
N GLY A 31 9.28 -17.97 -10.40
CA GLY A 31 8.63 -17.13 -11.41
C GLY A 31 8.09 -15.77 -10.93
N TYR A 32 8.74 -14.70 -11.40
CA TYR A 32 8.17 -13.35 -11.54
C TYR A 32 7.05 -13.32 -12.59
N ASN A 33 6.05 -14.17 -12.41
CA ASN A 33 4.97 -14.44 -13.34
C ASN A 33 3.74 -13.65 -12.89
N LEU A 34 3.07 -12.95 -13.81
CA LEU A 34 1.84 -12.20 -13.52
C LEU A 34 0.75 -13.08 -12.89
N MET A 35 0.59 -14.33 -13.35
CA MET A 35 -0.30 -15.30 -12.71
C MET A 35 0.13 -15.63 -11.29
N HIS A 36 1.43 -15.76 -10.99
CA HIS A 36 1.87 -15.97 -9.61
C HIS A 36 1.39 -14.82 -8.69
N TYR A 37 1.47 -13.56 -9.15
CA TYR A 37 0.95 -12.42 -8.40
C TYR A 37 -0.57 -12.45 -8.22
N LEU A 38 -1.31 -12.92 -9.22
CA LEU A 38 -2.78 -12.94 -9.19
C LEU A 38 -3.36 -14.13 -8.44
N THR A 39 -2.67 -15.28 -8.42
CA THR A 39 -3.17 -16.52 -7.81
C THR A 39 -2.51 -16.86 -6.48
N SER A 40 -1.42 -16.18 -6.11
CA SER A 40 -0.76 -16.41 -4.83
C SER A 40 -1.60 -15.85 -3.68
N PRO A 41 -1.99 -16.68 -2.69
CA PRO A 41 -2.78 -16.24 -1.54
C PRO A 41 -2.10 -15.12 -0.74
N MET A 42 -0.77 -15.08 -0.75
CA MET A 42 0.00 -14.05 -0.05
C MET A 42 -0.24 -12.65 -0.63
N HIS A 43 -0.42 -12.53 -1.95
CA HIS A 43 -0.63 -11.25 -2.62
C HIS A 43 -2.06 -10.72 -2.42
N LEU A 44 -3.03 -11.60 -2.16
CA LEU A 44 -4.41 -11.22 -1.90
C LEU A 44 -4.52 -10.31 -0.67
N ILE A 45 -3.78 -10.62 0.40
CA ILE A 45 -3.79 -9.82 1.64
C ILE A 45 -3.30 -8.39 1.35
N SER A 46 -2.19 -8.26 0.62
CA SER A 46 -1.62 -6.96 0.25
C SER A 46 -2.59 -6.14 -0.61
N VAL A 47 -3.27 -6.76 -1.57
CA VAL A 47 -4.28 -6.09 -2.41
C VAL A 47 -5.45 -5.60 -1.56
N LEU A 48 -5.98 -6.45 -0.66
CA LEU A 48 -7.09 -6.07 0.22
C LEU A 48 -6.72 -4.91 1.15
N LEU A 49 -5.49 -4.90 1.68
CA LEU A 49 -4.99 -3.81 2.52
C LEU A 49 -4.93 -2.49 1.75
N VAL A 50 -4.40 -2.50 0.52
CA VAL A 50 -4.32 -1.29 -0.32
C VAL A 50 -5.72 -0.78 -0.64
N VAL A 51 -6.61 -1.64 -1.12
CA VAL A 51 -7.99 -1.26 -1.47
C VAL A 51 -8.73 -0.72 -0.24
N GLY A 52 -8.63 -1.40 0.90
CA GLY A 52 -9.26 -0.98 2.15
C GLY A 52 -8.73 0.36 2.65
N ALA A 53 -7.41 0.57 2.64
CA ALA A 53 -6.78 1.82 3.03
C ALA A 53 -7.21 2.97 2.10
N SER A 54 -7.23 2.76 0.78
CA SER A 54 -7.71 3.75 -0.18
C SER A 54 -9.18 4.10 0.03
N ALA A 55 -10.05 3.10 0.25
CA ALA A 55 -11.46 3.33 0.50
C ALA A 55 -11.68 4.15 1.79
N LEU A 56 -10.97 3.82 2.86
CA LEU A 56 -11.01 4.59 4.11
C LEU A 56 -10.51 6.01 3.89
N ALA A 57 -9.36 6.19 3.23
CA ALA A 57 -8.81 7.51 2.93
C ALA A 57 -9.80 8.40 2.15
N ILE A 58 -10.46 7.84 1.13
CA ILE A 58 -11.49 8.54 0.35
C ILE A 58 -12.69 8.90 1.23
N ARG A 59 -13.16 7.98 2.09
CA ARG A 59 -14.28 8.26 3.02
C ARG A 59 -13.93 9.38 3.99
N TYR A 60 -12.75 9.36 4.59
CA TYR A 60 -12.27 10.41 5.50
C TYR A 60 -12.10 11.76 4.79
N ALA A 61 -11.59 11.76 3.55
CA ALA A 61 -11.46 12.97 2.74
C ALA A 61 -12.83 13.58 2.39
N LYS A 62 -13.81 12.76 2.01
CA LYS A 62 -15.19 13.19 1.75
C LYS A 62 -15.89 13.70 3.01
N SER A 63 -15.75 13.01 4.13
CA SER A 63 -16.34 13.42 5.41
C SER A 63 -15.77 14.75 5.90
N SER A 64 -14.49 15.03 5.61
CA SER A 64 -13.86 16.30 5.99
C SER A 64 -14.37 17.48 5.15
N ARG A 65 -14.68 17.27 3.87
CA ARG A 65 -15.27 18.31 3.00
C ARG A 65 -16.71 18.67 3.37
N LYS A 66 -17.48 17.73 3.92
CA LYS A 66 -18.89 17.96 4.30
C LYS A 66 -19.06 18.84 5.55
N GLN A 67 -18.03 19.00 6.38
CA GLN A 67 -18.10 19.83 7.58
C GLN A 67 -17.67 21.29 7.35
N GLU A 68 -17.19 21.62 6.15
CA GLU A 68 -16.73 22.97 5.78
C GLU A 68 -17.78 23.75 4.96
N ASN A 69 -18.94 23.14 4.68
CA ASN A 69 -20.02 23.66 3.84
C ASN A 69 -21.35 23.59 4.59
#